data_AF-A0A183AWC0-F1
#
_entry.id   AF-A0A183AWC0-F1
#
_cell.length_a   1.000
_cell.length_b   1.000
_cell.length_c   1.000
_cell.angle_alpha   90.00
_cell.angle_beta   90.00
_cell.angle_gamma   90.00
#
_symmetry.space_group_name_H-M   'P 1'
#
loop_
_entity.id
_entity.type
_entity.pdbx_description
1 polymer ?
#
loop_
_entity_poly.entity_id
_entity_poly.type
_entity_poly.pdbx_seq_one_letter_code
_entity_poly.pdbx_strand_id
1 'polypeptide(L)'
;MSNELNNIISLNSDGVEEGVAIGGDRYPGSTFLDHVLRYEDNPAVKMIVILGEVGGTEEYAVAEAVRSGQVRKPVVAWCIGTCAQQLARATGTEGIQFGHAGACANSDRETATAKNAALAAAGIHVPTSFDDLDVLIRKIYTDLVSSGKLIPKPERKPRPVPIDYAWAKARAQDQCAYPSGFFEWDIDIAHRRFKLLPEAMVCATRNWPNNRRKHRGYSMASSRT
;
A
#
# COMPACT_ATOMS: atom_id res chain seq x y z
N MET A 1 2.55 -1.88 -6.61
CA MET A 1 3.88 -1.53 -6.05
C MET A 1 3.91 -0.23 -5.24
N SER A 2 2.95 0.69 -5.37
CA SER A 2 2.97 1.98 -4.62
C SER A 2 3.04 1.82 -3.10
N ASN A 3 2.32 0.86 -2.52
CA ASN A 3 2.38 0.63 -1.07
C ASN A 3 3.75 0.10 -0.60
N GLU A 4 4.45 -0.65 -1.45
CA GLU A 4 5.81 -1.10 -1.16
C GLU A 4 6.80 0.07 -1.27
N LEU A 5 6.61 0.98 -2.23
CA LEU A 5 7.38 2.22 -2.27
C LEU A 5 7.17 3.06 -1.02
N ASN A 6 5.95 3.15 -0.49
CA ASN A 6 5.71 3.85 0.78
C ASN A 6 6.55 3.26 1.91
N ASN A 7 6.62 1.93 2.01
CA ASN A 7 7.45 1.22 2.98
C ASN A 7 8.95 1.52 2.76
N ILE A 8 9.46 1.27 1.55
CA ILE A 8 10.88 1.50 1.19
C ILE A 8 11.29 2.96 1.45
N ILE A 9 10.50 3.93 0.99
CA ILE A 9 10.79 5.36 1.15
C ILE A 9 10.76 5.73 2.64
N SER A 10 9.80 5.24 3.42
CA SER A 10 9.70 5.55 4.86
C SER A 10 10.91 5.06 5.66
N LEU A 11 11.55 3.97 5.24
CA LEU A 11 12.71 3.39 5.92
C LEU A 11 14.04 4.06 5.49
N ASN A 12 14.05 4.75 4.35
CA ASN A 12 15.26 5.25 3.70
C ASN A 12 15.30 6.79 3.53
N SER A 13 14.25 7.50 3.94
CA SER A 13 14.13 8.97 3.84
C SER A 13 13.25 9.54 4.99
N ASP A 14 12.87 10.83 4.93
CA ASP A 14 11.94 11.47 5.87
C ASP A 14 10.45 11.23 5.55
N GLY A 15 10.15 10.40 4.54
CA GLY A 15 8.80 9.95 4.21
C GLY A 15 8.34 10.37 2.81
N VAL A 16 7.06 10.14 2.54
CA VAL A 16 6.42 10.48 1.26
C VAL A 16 5.63 11.77 1.41
N GLU A 17 5.93 12.78 0.58
CA GLU A 17 5.14 14.01 0.50
C GLU A 17 3.86 13.78 -0.31
N GLU A 18 3.98 13.21 -1.51
CA GLU A 18 2.86 12.84 -2.38
C GLU A 18 3.24 11.56 -3.15
N GLY A 19 2.32 10.61 -3.23
CA GLY A 19 2.49 9.36 -3.98
C GLY A 19 1.28 9.10 -4.88
N VAL A 20 1.54 8.86 -6.16
CA VAL A 20 0.49 8.62 -7.17
C VAL A 20 0.79 7.33 -7.92
N ALA A 21 -0.22 6.48 -8.07
CA ALA A 21 -0.20 5.34 -8.97
C ALA A 21 -1.11 5.67 -10.17
N ILE A 22 -0.52 5.85 -11.35
CA ILE A 22 -1.24 6.25 -12.58
C ILE A 22 -2.11 5.13 -13.17
N GLY A 23 -1.92 3.89 -12.72
CA GLY A 23 -2.58 2.69 -13.25
C GLY A 23 -1.65 1.89 -14.18
N GLY A 24 -2.08 0.67 -14.51
CA GLY A 24 -1.37 -0.25 -15.41
C GLY A 24 -1.97 -0.36 -16.81
N ASP A 25 -2.91 0.53 -17.16
CA ASP A 25 -3.56 0.53 -18.46
C ASP A 25 -2.65 1.15 -19.53
N ARG A 26 -2.84 0.75 -20.80
CA ARG A 26 -2.02 1.25 -21.92
C ARG A 26 -2.15 2.77 -22.12
N TYR A 27 -3.30 3.34 -21.75
CA TYR A 27 -3.60 4.76 -21.87
C TYR A 27 -4.12 5.28 -20.52
N PRO A 28 -3.22 5.58 -19.56
CA PRO A 28 -3.63 6.15 -18.29
C PRO A 28 -4.20 7.57 -18.50
N GLY A 29 -5.12 7.99 -17.63
CA GLY A 29 -5.72 9.34 -17.71
C GLY A 29 -4.73 10.47 -17.44
N SER A 30 -3.64 10.17 -16.73
CA SER A 30 -2.49 11.06 -16.51
C SER A 30 -1.20 10.27 -16.62
N THR A 31 -0.14 10.90 -17.12
CA THR A 31 1.14 10.26 -17.45
C THR A 31 2.19 10.49 -16.36
N PHE A 32 3.34 9.80 -16.47
CA PHE A 32 4.46 10.05 -15.57
C PHE A 32 4.94 11.51 -15.64
N LEU A 33 5.06 12.07 -16.84
CA LEU A 33 5.55 13.43 -17.03
C LEU A 33 4.63 14.46 -16.34
N ASP A 34 3.32 14.29 -16.42
CA ASP A 34 2.35 15.19 -15.79
C ASP A 34 2.58 15.31 -14.29
N HIS A 35 2.81 14.19 -13.61
CA HIS A 35 3.08 14.20 -12.17
C HIS A 35 4.51 14.67 -11.84
N VAL A 36 5.50 14.31 -12.66
CA VAL A 36 6.89 14.75 -12.47
C VAL A 36 6.98 16.27 -12.57
N LEU A 37 6.29 16.92 -13.50
CA LEU A 37 6.27 18.38 -13.62
C LEU A 37 5.61 19.03 -12.40
N ARG A 38 4.48 18.50 -11.90
CA ARG A 38 3.88 18.97 -10.63
C ARG A 38 4.85 18.83 -9.45
N TYR A 39 5.62 17.74 -9.40
CA TYR A 39 6.60 17.51 -8.35
C TYR A 39 7.82 18.43 -8.48
N GLU A 40 8.23 18.79 -9.69
CA GLU A 40 9.25 19.81 -9.93
C GLU A 40 8.78 21.18 -9.41
N ASP A 41 7.53 21.55 -9.68
CA ASP A 41 6.96 22.83 -9.24
C ASP A 41 6.71 22.91 -7.72
N ASN A 42 6.48 21.77 -7.06
CA ASN A 42 6.20 21.75 -5.62
C ASN A 42 7.49 21.95 -4.78
N PRO A 43 7.65 23.07 -4.05
CA PRO A 43 8.86 23.32 -3.25
C PRO A 43 9.05 22.36 -2.07
N ALA A 44 8.00 21.66 -1.63
CA ALA A 44 8.12 20.64 -0.57
C ALA A 44 8.85 19.39 -1.07
N VAL A 45 8.70 19.05 -2.35
CA VAL A 45 9.37 17.89 -2.96
C VAL A 45 10.84 18.22 -3.24
N LYS A 46 11.75 17.39 -2.71
CA LYS A 46 13.21 17.54 -2.88
C LYS A 46 13.84 16.45 -3.73
N MET A 47 13.18 15.30 -3.87
CA MET A 47 13.58 14.20 -4.74
C MET A 47 12.33 13.53 -5.31
N ILE A 48 12.48 12.92 -6.47
CA ILE A 48 11.37 12.25 -7.18
C ILE A 48 11.76 10.78 -7.38
N VAL A 49 10.84 9.87 -7.05
CA VAL A 49 11.03 8.43 -7.28
C VAL A 49 10.00 7.94 -8.29
N ILE A 50 10.46 7.29 -9.35
CA ILE A 50 9.62 6.77 -10.44
C ILE A 50 9.80 5.26 -10.52
N LEU A 51 8.68 4.54 -10.54
CA LEU A 51 8.68 3.11 -10.79
C LEU A 51 7.88 2.85 -12.07
N GLY A 52 8.61 2.67 -13.17
CA GLY A 52 8.07 2.34 -14.49
C GLY A 52 7.90 0.83 -14.67
N GLU A 53 7.42 0.43 -15.83
CA GLU A 53 7.16 -0.97 -16.18
C GLU A 53 7.61 -1.26 -17.63
N VAL A 54 7.64 -2.53 -18.02
CA VAL A 54 7.74 -2.93 -19.43
C VAL A 54 6.48 -2.49 -20.19
N GLY A 55 6.62 -2.13 -21.47
CA GLY A 55 5.50 -1.69 -22.31
C GLY A 55 5.30 -0.17 -22.32
N GLY A 56 5.03 0.40 -23.50
CA GLY A 56 4.83 1.85 -23.67
C GLY A 56 6.15 2.64 -23.68
N THR A 57 6.03 3.96 -23.85
CA THR A 57 7.17 4.87 -24.05
C THR A 57 7.14 6.10 -23.15
N GLU A 58 6.28 6.13 -22.14
CA GLU A 58 6.07 7.31 -21.28
C GLU A 58 7.33 7.71 -20.51
N GLU A 59 8.16 6.76 -20.10
CA GLU A 59 9.38 7.02 -19.35
C GLU A 59 10.43 7.80 -20.17
N TYR A 60 10.38 7.69 -21.51
CA TYR A 60 11.27 8.48 -22.38
C TYR A 60 10.94 9.97 -22.34
N ALA A 61 9.67 10.34 -22.14
CA ALA A 61 9.27 11.73 -22.01
C ALA A 61 9.88 12.35 -20.73
N VAL A 62 9.96 11.57 -19.65
CA VAL A 62 10.66 11.99 -18.42
C VAL A 62 12.16 12.13 -18.67
N ALA A 63 12.79 11.18 -19.38
CA ALA A 63 14.20 11.25 -19.73
C ALA A 63 14.52 12.53 -20.52
N GLU A 64 13.65 12.91 -21.45
CA GLU A 64 13.81 14.13 -22.24
C GLU A 64 13.56 15.41 -21.41
N ALA A 65 12.60 15.39 -20.49
CA ALA A 65 12.36 16.49 -19.56
C ALA A 65 13.57 16.75 -18.63
N VAL A 66 14.27 15.70 -18.22
CA VAL A 66 15.51 15.82 -17.44
C VAL A 66 16.65 16.37 -18.31
N ARG A 67 16.83 15.86 -19.54
CA ARG A 67 17.87 16.33 -20.48
C ARG A 67 17.71 17.79 -20.88
N SER A 68 16.47 18.21 -21.12
CA SER A 68 16.14 19.60 -21.47
C SER A 68 16.26 20.57 -20.28
N GLY A 69 16.44 20.06 -19.06
CA GLY A 69 16.54 20.87 -17.84
C GLY A 69 15.18 21.40 -17.34
N GLN A 70 14.08 20.84 -17.84
CA GLN A 70 12.73 21.08 -17.30
C GLN A 70 12.60 20.49 -15.90
N VAL A 71 13.19 19.30 -15.67
CA VAL A 71 13.23 18.64 -14.35
C VAL A 71 14.64 18.73 -13.81
N ARG A 72 14.83 19.44 -12.70
CA ARG A 72 16.15 19.72 -12.10
C ARG A 72 16.35 19.02 -10.77
N LYS A 73 15.27 18.61 -10.11
CA LYS A 73 15.36 17.81 -8.89
C LYS A 73 15.95 16.44 -9.19
N PRO A 74 16.66 15.82 -8.22
CA PRO A 74 17.18 14.47 -8.40
C PRO A 74 16.03 13.49 -8.58
N VAL A 75 16.08 12.74 -9.68
CA VAL A 75 15.12 11.68 -10.01
C VAL A 75 15.80 10.33 -9.81
N VAL A 76 15.15 9.43 -9.07
CA VAL A 76 15.50 8.02 -8.98
C VAL A 76 14.44 7.24 -9.76
N ALA A 77 14.84 6.42 -10.72
CA ALA A 77 13.88 5.67 -11.54
C ALA A 77 14.30 4.22 -11.74
N TRP A 78 13.30 3.32 -11.76
CA TRP A 78 13.49 1.92 -12.13
C TRP A 78 12.29 1.40 -12.91
N CYS A 79 12.52 0.82 -14.08
CA CYS A 79 11.50 0.12 -14.86
C CYS A 79 11.55 -1.37 -14.54
N ILE A 80 10.45 -1.93 -14.03
CA ILE A 80 10.30 -3.37 -13.75
C ILE A 80 9.98 -4.15 -15.04
N GLY A 81 10.16 -5.47 -15.01
CA GLY A 81 9.90 -6.34 -16.18
C GLY A 81 11.15 -6.67 -17.00
N THR A 82 12.35 -6.57 -16.41
CA THR A 82 13.62 -6.99 -17.03
C THR A 82 13.64 -8.49 -17.39
N CYS A 83 12.84 -9.31 -16.70
CA CYS A 83 12.68 -10.74 -17.00
C CYS A 83 11.98 -11.01 -18.34
N ALA A 84 11.24 -10.04 -18.91
CA ALA A 84 10.48 -10.22 -20.14
C ALA A 84 11.35 -10.73 -21.30
N GLN A 85 12.56 -10.19 -21.43
CA GLN A 85 13.52 -10.60 -22.47
C GLN A 85 14.04 -12.02 -22.26
N GLN A 86 14.30 -12.39 -21.00
CA GLN A 86 14.76 -13.74 -20.66
C GLN A 86 13.67 -14.78 -20.89
N LEU A 87 12.43 -14.45 -20.51
CA LEU A 87 11.28 -15.31 -20.73
C LEU A 87 10.98 -15.47 -22.22
N ALA A 88 10.97 -14.38 -23.00
CA ALA A 88 10.75 -14.44 -24.44
C ALA A 88 11.80 -15.33 -25.14
N ARG A 89 13.07 -15.24 -24.72
CA ARG A 89 14.14 -16.11 -25.21
C ARG A 89 13.95 -17.57 -24.80
N ALA A 90 13.49 -17.82 -23.58
CA ALA A 90 13.29 -19.18 -23.07
C ALA A 90 12.08 -19.88 -23.69
N THR A 91 11.00 -19.14 -23.99
CA THR A 91 9.76 -19.69 -24.54
C THR A 91 9.68 -19.59 -26.06
N GLY A 92 10.51 -18.76 -26.70
CA GLY A 92 10.40 -18.46 -28.13
C GLY A 92 9.17 -17.61 -28.48
N THR A 93 8.51 -17.03 -27.48
CA THR A 93 7.31 -16.19 -27.66
C THR A 93 7.66 -14.73 -27.45
N GLU A 94 7.54 -13.94 -28.51
CA GLU A 94 7.59 -12.48 -28.42
C GLU A 94 6.27 -11.91 -27.86
N GLY A 95 6.31 -10.72 -27.27
CA GLY A 95 5.09 -10.04 -26.79
C GLY A 95 4.44 -10.71 -25.58
N ILE A 96 5.23 -11.15 -24.59
CA ILE A 96 4.69 -11.69 -23.34
C ILE A 96 3.89 -10.62 -22.61
N GLN A 97 2.59 -10.88 -22.46
CA GLN A 97 1.67 -10.05 -21.71
C GLN A 97 1.79 -10.34 -20.21
N PHE A 98 2.13 -9.32 -19.43
CA PHE A 98 2.06 -9.37 -17.96
C PHE A 98 0.68 -8.90 -17.45
N GLY A 99 0.47 -8.96 -16.14
CA GLY A 99 -0.86 -8.76 -15.54
C GLY A 99 -1.51 -7.40 -15.81
N HIS A 100 -0.73 -6.32 -15.88
CA HIS A 100 -1.23 -5.00 -16.26
C HIS A 100 -1.48 -4.92 -17.77
N ALA A 101 -2.58 -4.29 -18.20
CA ALA A 101 -2.97 -4.25 -19.61
C ALA A 101 -1.92 -3.60 -20.51
N GLY A 102 -1.20 -2.59 -20.02
CA GLY A 102 -0.12 -1.92 -20.73
C GLY A 102 1.21 -2.69 -20.74
N ALA A 103 1.35 -3.74 -19.92
CA ALA A 103 2.60 -4.44 -19.66
C ALA A 103 2.92 -5.52 -20.70
N CYS A 104 3.07 -5.08 -21.94
CA CYS A 104 3.53 -5.88 -23.06
C CYS A 104 4.46 -5.05 -23.93
N ALA A 105 5.65 -5.58 -24.23
CA ALA A 105 6.60 -4.93 -25.11
C ALA A 105 6.37 -5.37 -26.56
N ASN A 106 5.89 -4.43 -27.39
CA ASN A 106 5.73 -4.64 -28.83
C ASN A 106 6.99 -4.28 -29.65
N SER A 107 7.98 -3.65 -29.01
CA SER A 107 9.25 -3.29 -29.63
C SER A 107 10.37 -3.28 -28.60
N ASP A 108 11.63 -3.32 -29.07
CA ASP A 108 12.81 -3.27 -28.19
C ASP A 108 12.84 -2.02 -27.30
N ARG A 109 12.31 -0.89 -27.80
CA ARG A 109 12.18 0.35 -27.04
C ARG A 109 11.20 0.24 -25.87
N GLU A 110 10.23 -0.66 -25.94
CA GLU A 110 9.27 -0.86 -24.86
C GLU A 110 9.81 -1.81 -23.77
N THR A 111 11.00 -2.39 -23.96
CA THR A 111 11.61 -3.27 -22.97
C THR A 111 12.12 -2.49 -21.75
N ALA A 112 11.91 -3.04 -20.56
CA ALA A 112 12.36 -2.41 -19.31
C ALA A 112 13.87 -2.12 -19.30
N THR A 113 14.68 -3.03 -19.86
CA THR A 113 16.13 -2.87 -19.99
C THR A 113 16.51 -1.66 -20.86
N ALA A 114 15.84 -1.46 -22.00
CA ALA A 114 16.08 -0.32 -22.88
C ALA A 114 15.66 1.01 -22.23
N LYS A 115 14.54 1.01 -21.49
CA LYS A 115 14.08 2.18 -20.74
C LYS A 115 15.06 2.55 -19.62
N ASN A 116 15.50 1.58 -18.82
CA ASN A 116 16.48 1.80 -17.75
C ASN A 116 17.80 2.38 -18.30
N ALA A 117 18.29 1.86 -19.42
CA ALA A 117 19.48 2.41 -20.08
C ALA A 117 19.25 3.86 -20.57
N ALA A 118 18.08 4.18 -21.12
CA ALA A 118 17.76 5.52 -21.60
C ALA A 118 17.61 6.54 -20.47
N LEU A 119 16.98 6.15 -19.35
CA LEU A 119 16.86 6.94 -18.13
C LEU A 119 18.26 7.21 -17.54
N ALA A 120 19.10 6.19 -17.41
CA ALA A 120 20.48 6.35 -16.93
C ALA A 120 21.29 7.32 -17.83
N ALA A 121 21.15 7.19 -19.16
CA ALA A 121 21.80 8.10 -20.11
C ALA A 121 21.28 9.54 -20.06
N ALA A 122 20.08 9.77 -19.49
CA ALA A 122 19.54 11.11 -19.26
C ALA A 122 20.04 11.76 -17.95
N GLY A 123 20.83 11.04 -17.15
CA GLY A 123 21.31 11.53 -15.85
C GLY A 123 20.36 11.21 -14.69
N ILE A 124 19.36 10.37 -14.91
CA ILE A 124 18.48 9.86 -13.85
C ILE A 124 19.21 8.76 -13.08
N HIS A 125 19.03 8.72 -11.76
CA HIS A 125 19.63 7.69 -10.91
C HIS A 125 18.86 6.37 -11.07
N VAL A 126 19.48 5.40 -11.75
CA VAL A 126 18.89 4.08 -12.00
C VAL A 126 19.69 3.02 -11.24
N PRO A 127 19.07 2.22 -10.36
CA PRO A 127 19.76 1.14 -9.66
C PRO A 127 20.08 -0.04 -10.62
N THR A 128 20.92 -0.98 -10.19
CA THR A 128 21.22 -2.18 -10.99
C THR A 128 20.07 -3.18 -10.99
N SER A 129 19.35 -3.25 -9.86
CA SER A 129 18.18 -4.10 -9.68
C SER A 129 17.13 -3.39 -8.83
N PHE A 130 15.93 -3.96 -8.72
CA PHE A 130 14.91 -3.44 -7.79
C PHE A 130 15.37 -3.52 -6.32
N ASP A 131 16.19 -4.52 -5.98
CA ASP A 131 16.69 -4.73 -4.62
C ASP A 131 17.67 -3.63 -4.18
N ASP A 132 18.31 -2.93 -5.12
CA ASP A 132 19.24 -1.83 -4.83
C ASP A 132 18.54 -0.45 -4.82
N LEU A 133 17.22 -0.40 -5.05
CA LEU A 133 16.45 0.84 -5.11
C LEU A 133 16.48 1.59 -3.78
N ASP A 134 16.40 0.87 -2.67
CA ASP A 134 16.40 1.42 -1.32
C ASP A 134 17.75 2.07 -0.97
N VAL A 135 18.86 1.42 -1.33
CA VAL A 135 20.23 1.93 -1.15
C VAL A 135 20.42 3.23 -1.92
N LEU A 136 19.92 3.28 -3.16
CA LEU A 136 20.03 4.46 -4.00
C LEU A 136 19.18 5.62 -3.48
N ILE A 137 17.93 5.35 -3.05
CA ILE A 137 17.07 6.35 -2.40
C ILE A 137 17.75 6.92 -1.16
N ARG A 138 18.27 6.05 -0.28
CA ARG A 138 18.97 6.47 0.94
C ARG A 138 20.16 7.37 0.62
N LYS A 139 20.98 6.99 -0.37
CA LYS A 139 22.15 7.76 -0.79
C LYS A 139 21.76 9.18 -1.24
N ILE A 140 20.79 9.30 -2.14
CA ILE A 140 20.34 10.61 -2.64
C ILE A 140 19.74 11.45 -1.52
N TYR A 141 18.97 10.84 -0.62
CA TYR A 141 18.44 11.53 0.55
C TYR A 141 19.56 12.06 1.45
N THR A 142 20.59 11.25 1.75
CA THR A 142 21.74 11.70 2.56
C THR A 142 22.55 12.81 1.89
N ASP A 143 22.69 12.79 0.56
CA ASP A 143 23.35 13.84 -0.22
C ASP A 143 22.54 15.16 -0.16
N LEU A 144 21.21 15.08 -0.17
CA LEU A 144 20.33 16.24 -0.02
C LEU A 144 20.35 16.85 1.39
N VAL A 145 20.44 16.00 2.43
CA VAL A 145 20.57 16.46 3.82
C VAL A 145 21.94 17.10 4.05
N SER A 146 23.01 16.47 3.59
CA SER A 146 24.38 16.99 3.75
C SER A 146 24.62 18.29 2.97
N SER A 147 23.98 18.46 1.81
CA SER A 147 24.02 19.72 1.04
C SER A 147 23.12 20.83 1.61
N GLY A 148 22.33 20.55 2.66
CA GLY A 148 21.41 21.50 3.28
C GLY A 148 20.16 21.83 2.45
N LYS A 149 19.94 21.14 1.32
CA LYS A 149 18.75 21.32 0.46
C LYS A 149 17.49 20.70 1.07
N LEU A 150 17.66 19.74 1.98
CA LEU A 150 16.60 19.09 2.75
C LEU A 150 16.92 19.20 4.25
N ILE A 151 15.95 19.70 5.02
CA ILE A 151 16.04 19.77 6.48
C ILE A 151 14.98 18.81 7.06
N PRO A 152 15.38 17.69 7.67
CA PRO A 152 14.43 16.73 8.22
C PRO A 152 13.54 17.36 9.28
N LYS A 153 12.22 17.17 9.15
CA LYS A 153 11.26 17.68 10.13
C LYS A 153 11.23 16.78 11.37
N PRO A 154 11.06 17.35 12.58
CA PRO A 154 10.92 16.54 13.79
C PRO A 154 9.64 15.71 13.75
N GLU A 155 9.73 14.45 14.17
CA GLU A 155 8.60 13.54 14.21
C GLU A 155 7.54 14.00 15.22
N ARG A 156 6.27 14.01 14.78
CA ARG A 156 5.13 14.35 15.63
C ARG A 156 4.32 13.08 15.90
N LYS A 157 4.01 12.83 17.16
CA LYS A 157 3.16 11.68 17.52
C LYS A 157 1.76 11.84 16.90
N PRO A 158 1.28 10.84 16.14
CA PRO A 158 -0.06 10.88 15.60
C PRO A 158 -1.10 10.73 16.72
N ARG A 159 -2.32 11.19 16.46
CA ARG A 159 -3.44 10.98 17.38
C ARG A 159 -3.81 9.50 17.39
N PRO A 160 -3.92 8.85 18.57
CA PRO A 160 -4.30 7.44 18.64
C PRO A 160 -5.75 7.28 18.19
N VAL A 161 -6.01 6.24 17.40
CA VAL A 161 -7.36 5.84 16.97
C VAL A 161 -7.69 4.51 17.66
N PRO A 162 -8.90 4.34 18.23
CA PRO A 162 -9.31 3.07 18.80
C PRO A 162 -9.28 1.94 17.76
N ILE A 163 -8.95 0.74 18.20
CA ILE A 163 -9.01 -0.46 17.37
C ILE A 163 -10.45 -0.76 16.95
N ASP A 164 -10.64 -1.21 15.70
CA ASP A 164 -11.94 -1.65 15.22
C ASP A 164 -12.41 -2.91 15.98
N TYR A 165 -13.70 -2.96 16.32
CA TYR A 165 -14.29 -4.09 17.06
C TYR A 165 -14.16 -5.41 16.31
N ALA A 166 -14.42 -5.44 15.00
CA ALA A 166 -14.32 -6.66 14.19
C ALA A 166 -12.89 -7.20 14.20
N TRP A 167 -11.92 -6.29 14.16
CA TRP A 167 -10.50 -6.63 14.21
C TRP A 167 -10.07 -7.14 15.58
N ALA A 168 -10.51 -6.48 16.66
CA ALA A 168 -10.26 -6.92 18.04
C ALA A 168 -10.82 -8.32 18.30
N LYS A 169 -12.04 -8.59 17.80
CA LYS A 169 -12.70 -9.91 17.91
C LYS A 169 -11.96 -10.99 17.11
N ALA A 170 -11.58 -10.70 15.86
CA ALA A 170 -10.95 -11.67 14.97
C ALA A 170 -9.55 -12.08 15.43
N ARG A 171 -8.82 -11.20 16.12
CA ARG A 171 -7.45 -11.47 16.58
C ARG A 171 -7.35 -12.30 17.84
N ALA A 172 -8.48 -12.75 18.40
CA ALA A 172 -8.54 -13.64 19.57
C ALA A 172 -7.57 -13.23 20.70
N GLN A 173 -7.39 -11.92 20.88
CA GLN A 173 -6.73 -11.41 22.06
C GLN A 173 -7.84 -11.23 23.09
N ASP A 174 -7.64 -11.79 24.28
CA ASP A 174 -8.49 -11.69 25.49
C ASP A 174 -8.78 -10.23 25.96
N GLN A 175 -8.60 -9.24 25.08
CA GLN A 175 -8.83 -7.82 25.31
C GLN A 175 -10.32 -7.46 25.35
N CYS A 176 -11.18 -8.20 24.64
CA CYS A 176 -12.63 -7.95 24.61
C CYS A 176 -13.42 -9.25 24.38
N ALA A 177 -13.92 -9.86 25.46
CA ALA A 177 -14.97 -10.86 25.38
C ALA A 177 -16.34 -10.16 25.42
N TYR A 178 -17.10 -10.27 24.32
CA TYR A 178 -18.44 -9.70 24.25
C TYR A 178 -19.49 -10.83 24.29
N PRO A 179 -20.33 -10.91 25.33
CA PRO A 179 -21.37 -11.92 25.40
C PRO A 179 -22.39 -11.69 24.29
N SER A 180 -22.92 -12.78 23.71
CA SER A 180 -24.02 -12.68 22.75
C SER A 180 -25.29 -12.17 23.46
N GLY A 181 -25.98 -11.20 22.83
CA GLY A 181 -27.25 -10.68 23.35
C GLY A 181 -28.45 -11.61 23.11
N PHE A 182 -28.25 -12.70 22.36
CA PHE A 182 -29.28 -13.66 21.98
C PHE A 182 -28.75 -15.09 22.11
N PHE A 183 -29.67 -16.03 22.32
CA PHE A 183 -29.44 -17.47 22.33
C PHE A 183 -30.31 -18.12 21.27
N GLU A 184 -29.69 -18.87 20.34
CA GLU A 184 -30.37 -19.65 19.30
C GLU A 184 -30.04 -21.13 19.51
N TRP A 185 -31.06 -21.99 19.50
CA TRP A 185 -30.93 -23.41 19.85
C TRP A 185 -31.18 -24.37 18.68
N ASP A 186 -31.96 -23.97 17.69
CA ASP A 186 -32.48 -24.89 16.67
C ASP A 186 -31.63 -24.93 15.38
N ILE A 187 -31.15 -23.79 14.90
CA ILE A 187 -30.50 -23.70 13.57
C ILE A 187 -29.21 -22.88 13.67
N ASP A 188 -28.08 -23.45 13.23
CA ASP A 188 -26.85 -22.69 12.96
C ASP A 188 -26.76 -22.44 11.46
N ILE A 189 -27.31 -21.30 11.01
CA ILE A 189 -27.29 -20.88 9.61
C ILE A 189 -25.87 -20.54 9.16
N ALA A 190 -25.02 -20.02 10.06
CA ALA A 190 -23.66 -19.57 9.73
C ALA A 190 -22.78 -20.73 9.23
N HIS A 191 -23.00 -21.94 9.77
CA HIS A 191 -22.31 -23.16 9.30
C HIS A 191 -23.20 -24.09 8.47
N ARG A 192 -24.43 -23.65 8.12
CA ARG A 192 -25.46 -24.47 7.45
C ARG A 192 -25.64 -25.85 8.10
N ARG A 193 -25.63 -25.91 9.43
CA ARG A 193 -25.82 -27.15 10.18
C ARG A 193 -27.16 -27.11 10.90
N PHE A 194 -28.03 -28.07 10.56
CA PHE A 194 -29.15 -28.45 11.40
C PHE A 194 -28.57 -29.31 12.54
N LYS A 195 -28.54 -28.79 13.77
CA LYS A 195 -28.24 -29.64 14.92
C LYS A 195 -29.52 -30.39 15.27
N LEU A 196 -29.65 -31.62 14.79
CA LEU A 196 -30.59 -32.57 15.41
C LEU A 196 -30.11 -32.81 16.84
N LEU A 197 -30.86 -32.31 17.82
CA LEU A 197 -30.57 -32.48 19.24
C LEU A 197 -30.63 -33.98 19.61
N PRO A 198 -29.57 -34.58 20.19
CA PRO A 198 -29.76 -35.60 21.21
C PRO A 198 -29.87 -34.88 22.56
N GLU A 199 -30.99 -35.14 23.23
CA GLU A 199 -31.33 -34.92 24.64
C GLU A 199 -30.38 -34.07 25.51
N ALA A 200 -30.97 -32.99 26.04
CA ALA A 200 -30.61 -32.25 27.26
C ALA A 200 -29.38 -32.76 28.03
N MET A 201 -28.19 -32.23 27.70
CA MET A 201 -27.01 -32.39 28.53
C MET A 201 -26.94 -31.26 29.55
N VAL A 202 -27.37 -31.56 30.77
CA VAL A 202 -27.07 -30.80 31.99
C VAL A 202 -25.55 -30.63 32.10
N CYS A 203 -25.05 -29.40 32.10
CA CYS A 203 -23.67 -29.15 32.51
C CYS A 203 -23.52 -27.84 33.30
N ALA A 204 -23.40 -28.04 34.61
CA ALA A 204 -22.49 -27.37 35.54
C ALA A 204 -22.53 -25.83 35.62
N THR A 205 -23.33 -25.34 36.57
CA THR A 205 -22.95 -24.20 37.41
C THR A 205 -21.60 -24.47 38.09
N ARG A 206 -20.50 -23.95 37.55
CA ARG A 206 -19.25 -23.76 38.28
C ARG A 206 -18.92 -22.28 38.36
N ASN A 207 -19.04 -21.75 39.58
CA ASN A 207 -18.47 -20.51 40.12
C ASN A 207 -18.81 -19.19 39.41
N TRP A 208 -19.98 -18.64 39.72
CA TRP A 208 -20.19 -17.20 39.76
C TRP A 208 -20.22 -16.77 41.24
N PRO A 209 -19.36 -15.85 41.72
CA PRO A 209 -19.44 -15.36 43.09
C PRO A 209 -20.74 -14.58 43.29
N ASN A 210 -21.50 -15.02 44.29
CA ASN A 210 -22.71 -14.40 44.85
C ASN A 210 -22.59 -12.86 44.92
N ASN A 211 -23.44 -12.15 44.17
CA ASN A 211 -23.78 -10.77 44.51
C ASN A 211 -25.29 -10.58 44.46
N ARG A 212 -25.97 -11.03 45.53
CA ARG A 212 -27.37 -10.66 45.80
C ARG A 212 -27.43 -9.16 46.07
N ARG A 213 -27.86 -8.36 45.10
CA ARG A 213 -28.48 -7.06 45.36
C ARG A 213 -29.95 -7.11 44.98
N LYS A 214 -30.77 -6.83 46.00
CA LYS A 214 -32.23 -6.91 46.06
C LYS A 214 -32.90 -6.14 44.91
N HIS A 215 -33.83 -6.81 44.22
CA HIS A 215 -34.88 -6.15 43.44
C HIS A 215 -35.68 -5.21 44.35
N ARG A 216 -35.70 -3.91 44.04
CA ARG A 216 -36.75 -3.00 44.51
C ARG A 216 -37.83 -2.97 43.43
N GLY A 217 -39.01 -3.49 43.76
CA GLY A 217 -40.20 -3.34 42.94
C GLY A 217 -40.63 -1.88 42.89
N TYR A 218 -40.95 -1.40 41.69
CA TYR A 218 -41.67 -0.15 41.50
C TYR A 218 -43.17 -0.44 41.61
N SER A 219 -43.81 0.15 42.61
CA SER A 219 -45.26 0.22 42.75
C SER A 219 -45.80 1.33 41.84
N MET A 220 -46.72 0.99 40.95
CA MET A 220 -47.54 1.97 40.23
C MET A 220 -48.60 2.52 41.18
N ALA A 221 -48.59 3.84 41.40
CA ALA A 221 -49.70 4.56 42.00
C ALA A 221 -50.59 5.11 40.87
N SER A 222 -51.84 4.63 40.82
CA SER A 222 -52.90 5.27 40.03
C SER A 222 -53.38 6.53 40.74
N SER A 223 -53.44 7.66 40.04
CA SER A 223 -54.28 8.80 40.47
C SER A 223 -55.29 9.10 39.37
N ARG A 224 -56.56 9.11 39.79
CA ARG A 224 -57.72 9.53 39.01
C ARG A 224 -57.76 11.05 38.98
N THR A 225 -58.12 11.59 37.82
CA THR A 225 -58.98 12.77 37.66
C THR A 225 -59.98 12.43 36.58
#